data_AF-Q7P346-F1
#
_entry.id   AF-Q7P346-F1
#
_cell.length_a   1.000
_cell.length_b   1.000
_cell.length_c   1.000
_cell.angle_alpha   90.00
_cell.angle_beta   90.00
_cell.angle_gamma   90.00
#
_symmetry.space_group_name_H-M   'P 1'
#
loop_
_entity.id
_entity.type
_entity.pdbx_description
1 polymer ?
#
loop_
_entity_poly.entity_id
_entity_poly.type
_entity_poly.pdbx_seq_one_letter_code
_entity_poly.pdbx_strand_id
1 'polypeptide(L)'
;MVISLMISATFTGMVIKKYEEVLQSAVYLAVFIPMLMDTGGNAGSQSATLIIRGIALEEIEFSDIFKVIWKELRVSILVGFILSGINFLRIYYFTKSGFETSLVVAISMFLTIIMAKVIGGVLPLIAKSMKIDPAIMASPLITTIVDTAALIIYFQLSVIFLHI
;
A
#
# COMPACT_ATOMS: atom_id res chain seq x y z
N MET A 1 -3.15 5.42 -19.67
CA MET A 1 -2.17 5.16 -18.60
C MET A 1 -1.65 6.44 -17.94
N VAL A 2 -1.12 7.43 -18.67
CA VAL A 2 -0.62 8.68 -18.04
C VAL A 2 -1.74 9.48 -17.35
N ILE A 3 -2.92 9.60 -17.99
CA ILE A 3 -4.08 10.31 -17.41
C ILE A 3 -4.51 9.69 -16.07
N SER A 4 -4.55 8.35 -15.96
CA SER A 4 -4.91 7.68 -14.71
C SER A 4 -3.88 7.92 -13.60
N LEU A 5 -2.60 8.07 -13.94
CA LEU A 5 -1.56 8.44 -12.97
C LEU A 5 -1.71 9.90 -12.50
N MET A 6 -2.11 10.83 -13.38
CA MET A 6 -2.41 12.21 -12.97
C MET A 6 -3.60 12.28 -12.01
N ILE A 7 -4.62 11.45 -12.24
CA ILE A 7 -5.76 11.32 -11.34
C ILE A 7 -5.27 10.78 -9.99
N SER A 8 -4.47 9.71 -9.98
CA SER A 8 -3.84 9.17 -8.77
C SER A 8 -3.09 10.25 -7.97
N ALA A 9 -2.24 11.02 -8.64
CA ALA A 9 -1.47 12.10 -8.05
C ALA A 9 -2.36 13.20 -7.43
N THR A 10 -3.55 13.43 -7.99
CA THR A 10 -4.52 14.38 -7.44
C THR A 10 -5.07 13.88 -6.10
N PHE A 11 -5.42 12.60 -6.00
CA PHE A 11 -5.90 12.01 -4.75
C PHE A 11 -4.84 11.99 -3.65
N THR A 12 -3.62 11.56 -3.98
CA THR A 12 -2.51 11.55 -3.02
C THR A 12 -2.15 12.97 -2.58
N GLY A 13 -2.13 13.94 -3.50
CA GLY A 13 -1.94 15.36 -3.19
C GLY A 13 -3.01 15.93 -2.26
N MET A 14 -4.28 15.54 -2.43
CA MET A 14 -5.36 15.93 -1.51
C MET A 14 -5.14 15.38 -0.09
N VAL A 15 -4.66 14.14 0.04
CA VAL A 15 -4.34 13.56 1.36
C VAL A 15 -3.17 14.30 2.01
N ILE A 16 -2.10 14.55 1.27
CA ILE A 16 -0.94 15.31 1.79
C ILE A 16 -1.38 16.69 2.25
N LYS A 17 -2.19 17.40 1.45
CA LYS A 17 -2.74 18.71 1.82
C LYS A 17 -3.61 18.65 3.08
N LYS A 18 -4.40 17.57 3.27
CA LYS A 18 -5.20 17.38 4.48
C LYS A 18 -4.33 17.25 5.75
N TYR A 19 -3.13 16.69 5.63
CA TYR A 19 -2.18 16.52 6.74
C TYR A 19 -1.02 17.52 6.67
N GLU A 20 -1.21 18.68 6.04
CA GLU A 20 -0.17 19.69 5.88
C GLU A 20 0.35 20.21 7.23
N GLU A 21 -0.54 20.44 8.21
CA GLU A 21 -0.15 20.90 9.55
C GLU A 21 0.74 19.88 10.28
N VAL A 22 0.47 18.58 10.10
CA VAL A 22 1.30 17.48 10.64
C VAL A 22 2.69 17.51 10.00
N LEU A 23 2.76 17.69 8.68
CA LEU A 23 4.03 17.80 7.95
C LEU A 23 4.81 19.06 8.31
N GLN A 24 4.14 20.18 8.58
CA GLN A 24 4.81 21.39 9.05
C GLN A 24 5.40 21.22 10.45
N SER A 25 4.72 20.46 11.31
CA SER A 25 5.20 20.13 12.66
C SER A 25 6.38 19.15 12.63
N ALA A 26 6.45 18.27 11.63
CA ALA A 26 7.50 17.27 11.49
C ALA A 26 7.89 17.04 10.02
N VAL A 27 8.65 17.98 9.44
CA VAL A 27 9.05 17.96 8.02
C VAL A 27 9.80 16.68 7.63
N TYR A 28 10.55 16.08 8.55
CA TYR A 28 11.28 14.84 8.32
C TYR A 28 10.37 13.66 7.95
N LEU A 29 9.07 13.71 8.29
CA LEU A 29 8.10 12.68 7.92
C LEU A 29 7.92 12.55 6.41
N ALA A 30 8.20 13.62 5.64
CA ALA A 30 8.08 13.61 4.19
C ALA A 30 9.05 12.61 3.52
N VAL A 31 10.20 12.34 4.14
CA VAL A 31 11.24 11.43 3.60
C VAL A 31 10.74 9.98 3.51
N PHE A 32 9.74 9.61 4.32
CA PHE A 32 9.19 8.25 4.35
C PHE A 32 8.04 8.03 3.38
N ILE A 33 7.45 9.11 2.85
CA ILE A 33 6.29 9.04 1.93
C ILE A 33 6.59 8.20 0.68
N PRO A 34 7.66 8.47 -0.10
CA PRO A 34 7.92 7.72 -1.33
C PRO A 34 8.11 6.23 -1.05
N MET A 35 8.85 5.90 0.01
CA MET A 35 9.13 4.51 0.37
C MET A 35 7.85 3.74 0.76
N LEU A 36 6.92 4.36 1.48
CA LEU A 36 5.64 3.74 1.83
C LEU A 36 4.77 3.51 0.59
N MET A 37 4.67 4.53 -0.29
CA MET A 37 3.92 4.45 -1.55
C MET A 37 4.50 3.37 -2.47
N ASP A 38 5.82 3.39 -2.72
CA ASP A 38 6.49 2.42 -3.59
C ASP A 38 6.36 0.99 -3.05
N THR A 39 6.51 0.80 -1.74
CA THR A 39 6.38 -0.53 -1.13
C THR A 39 4.95 -1.06 -1.28
N GLY A 40 3.95 -0.22 -1.01
CA GLY A 40 2.54 -0.58 -1.18
C GLY A 40 2.20 -0.87 -2.64
N GLY A 41 2.50 0.06 -3.55
CA GLY A 41 2.23 -0.07 -4.98
C GLY A 41 2.87 -1.32 -5.59
N ASN A 42 4.12 -1.63 -5.23
CA ASN A 42 4.81 -2.83 -5.70
C ASN A 42 4.21 -4.11 -5.11
N ALA A 43 3.89 -4.15 -3.81
CA ALA A 43 3.27 -5.31 -3.18
C ALA A 43 1.89 -5.63 -3.79
N GLY A 44 1.07 -4.59 -4.02
CA GLY A 44 -0.24 -4.73 -4.64
C GLY A 44 -0.15 -5.15 -6.12
N SER A 45 0.75 -4.53 -6.89
CA SER A 45 0.96 -4.88 -8.29
C SER A 45 1.49 -6.30 -8.47
N GLN A 46 2.36 -6.77 -7.56
CA GLN A 46 2.82 -8.16 -7.57
C GLN A 46 1.66 -9.13 -7.33
N SER A 47 0.82 -8.86 -6.33
CA SER A 47 -0.36 -9.69 -6.05
C SER A 47 -1.31 -9.71 -7.24
N ALA A 48 -1.61 -8.54 -7.81
CA ALA A 48 -2.48 -8.44 -8.98
C ALA A 48 -1.94 -9.20 -10.19
N THR A 49 -0.64 -9.12 -10.47
CA THR A 49 -0.01 -9.85 -11.57
C THR A 49 -0.20 -11.36 -11.42
N LEU A 50 -0.05 -11.89 -10.21
CA LEU A 50 -0.27 -13.32 -9.93
C LEU A 50 -1.73 -13.72 -10.13
N ILE A 51 -2.69 -12.89 -9.68
CA ILE A 51 -4.12 -13.17 -9.86
C ILE A 51 -4.54 -13.04 -11.32
N ILE A 52 -4.10 -12.00 -12.04
CA ILE A 52 -4.36 -11.84 -13.48
C ILE A 52 -3.84 -13.04 -14.26
N ARG A 53 -2.64 -13.53 -13.93
CA ARG A 53 -2.09 -14.74 -14.54
C ARG A 53 -2.95 -15.97 -14.23
N GLY A 54 -3.36 -16.17 -12.97
CA GLY A 54 -4.23 -17.28 -12.59
C GLY A 54 -5.60 -17.21 -13.28
N ILE A 55 -6.15 -16.01 -13.46
CA ILE A 55 -7.37 -15.78 -14.24
C ILE A 55 -7.18 -16.19 -15.70
N ALA A 56 -6.05 -15.82 -16.31
CA ALA A 56 -5.74 -16.10 -17.71
C ALA A 56 -5.44 -17.59 -17.98
N LEU A 57 -4.92 -18.30 -16.98
CA LEU A 57 -4.70 -19.74 -17.01
C LEU A 57 -5.93 -20.55 -16.60
N GLU A 58 -7.07 -19.90 -16.35
CA GLU A 58 -8.31 -20.53 -15.84
C GLU A 58 -8.12 -21.28 -14.49
N GLU A 59 -7.05 -20.99 -13.76
CA GLU A 59 -6.76 -21.55 -12.43
C GLU A 59 -7.50 -20.82 -11.30
N ILE A 60 -7.97 -19.60 -11.56
CA ILE A 60 -8.65 -18.74 -10.60
C ILE A 60 -9.94 -18.18 -11.20
N GLU A 61 -11.04 -18.44 -10.49
CA GLU A 61 -12.35 -17.88 -10.80
C GLU A 61 -12.78 -16.83 -9.76
N PHE A 62 -13.84 -16.08 -10.08
CA PHE A 62 -14.39 -15.10 -9.15
C PHE A 62 -14.92 -15.75 -7.86
N SER A 63 -15.41 -16.99 -7.95
CA SER A 63 -15.85 -17.81 -6.81
C SER A 63 -14.74 -18.05 -5.78
N ASP A 64 -13.47 -17.97 -6.18
CA ASP A 64 -12.31 -18.10 -5.29
C ASP A 64 -11.95 -16.84 -4.51
N ILE A 65 -12.72 -15.74 -4.61
CA ILE A 65 -12.37 -14.44 -3.99
C ILE A 65 -12.00 -14.55 -2.50
N PHE A 66 -12.76 -15.30 -1.71
CA PHE A 66 -12.47 -15.48 -0.28
C PHE A 66 -11.19 -16.30 -0.05
N LYS A 67 -10.93 -17.30 -0.90
CA LYS A 67 -9.70 -18.10 -0.87
C LYS A 67 -8.48 -17.25 -1.23
N VAL A 68 -8.62 -16.36 -2.20
CA VAL A 68 -7.59 -15.39 -2.59
C VAL A 68 -7.32 -14.40 -1.46
N ILE A 69 -8.35 -13.78 -0.88
CA ILE A 69 -8.20 -12.88 0.29
C ILE A 69 -7.46 -13.60 1.42
N TRP A 70 -7.87 -14.83 1.75
CA TRP A 70 -7.26 -15.59 2.84
C TRP A 70 -5.80 -15.99 2.56
N LYS A 71 -5.47 -16.32 1.31
CA LYS A 71 -4.09 -16.55 0.87
C LYS A 71 -3.26 -15.28 0.99
N GLU A 72 -3.72 -14.18 0.39
CA GLU A 72 -2.99 -12.92 0.36
C GLU A 72 -2.79 -12.34 1.76
N LEU A 73 -3.79 -12.45 2.65
CA LEU A 73 -3.65 -12.03 4.04
C LEU A 73 -2.50 -12.77 4.73
N ARG A 74 -2.44 -14.10 4.65
CA ARG A 74 -1.36 -14.89 5.27
C ARG A 74 0.01 -14.56 4.71
N VAL A 75 0.12 -14.43 3.39
CA VAL A 75 1.39 -14.06 2.74
C VAL A 75 1.80 -12.64 3.14
N SER A 76 0.84 -11.71 3.21
CA SER A 76 1.09 -10.32 3.56
C SER A 76 1.52 -10.12 5.01
N ILE A 77 1.01 -10.93 5.96
CA ILE A 77 1.45 -10.89 7.35
C ILE A 77 2.93 -11.29 7.43
N LEU A 78 3.32 -12.40 6.80
CA LEU A 78 4.71 -12.87 6.81
C LEU A 78 5.66 -11.86 6.15
N VAL A 79 5.33 -11.43 4.93
CA VAL A 79 6.14 -10.46 4.19
C VAL A 79 6.17 -9.11 4.91
N GLY A 80 5.03 -8.68 5.44
CA GLY A 80 4.88 -7.45 6.20
C GLY A 80 5.76 -7.43 7.43
N PHE A 81 5.76 -8.49 8.25
CA PHE A 81 6.59 -8.56 9.45
C PHE A 81 8.08 -8.47 9.12
N ILE A 82 8.53 -9.24 8.12
CA ILE A 82 9.94 -9.26 7.72
C ILE A 82 10.37 -7.89 7.19
N LEU A 83 9.64 -7.35 6.21
CA LEU A 83 10.03 -6.09 5.58
C LEU A 83 9.91 -4.90 6.54
N SER A 84 8.88 -4.87 7.38
CA SER A 84 8.67 -3.78 8.35
C SER A 84 9.69 -3.85 9.49
N GLY A 85 10.08 -5.06 9.93
CA GLY A 85 11.18 -5.24 10.89
C GLY A 85 12.52 -4.78 10.32
N ILE A 86 12.84 -5.14 9.07
CA ILE A 86 14.04 -4.63 8.38
C ILE A 86 13.99 -3.11 8.26
N ASN A 87 12.83 -2.56 7.90
CA ASN A 87 12.66 -1.11 7.77
C ASN A 87 12.83 -0.39 9.12
N PHE A 88 12.28 -0.94 10.21
CA PHE A 88 12.48 -0.42 11.55
C PHE A 88 13.98 -0.31 11.87
N LEU A 89 14.73 -1.39 11.69
CA LEU A 89 16.18 -1.40 11.93
C LEU A 89 16.91 -0.41 11.02
N ARG A 90 16.50 -0.32 9.74
CA ARG A 90 17.07 0.63 8.77
C ARG A 90 16.90 2.07 9.26
N ILE A 91 15.68 2.46 9.63
CA ILE A 91 15.37 3.84 10.04
C ILE A 91 16.06 4.16 11.37
N TYR A 92 16.02 3.23 12.32
CA TYR A 92 16.59 3.44 13.65
C TYR A 92 18.11 3.62 13.61
N TYR A 93 18.84 2.75 12.88
CA TYR A 93 20.30 2.78 12.86
C TYR A 93 20.89 3.72 11.80
N PHE A 94 20.31 3.79 10.61
CA PHE A 94 20.90 4.55 9.49
C PHE A 94 20.31 5.95 9.37
N THR A 95 18.97 6.08 9.43
CA THR A 95 18.31 7.40 9.34
C THR A 95 18.34 8.15 10.67
N LYS A 96 18.49 7.43 11.80
CA LYS A 96 18.57 7.97 13.16
C LYS A 96 17.37 8.86 13.52
N SER A 97 16.18 8.52 13.04
CA SER A 97 14.95 9.31 13.22
C SER A 97 14.25 9.11 14.58
N GLY A 98 14.90 8.44 15.52
CA GLY A 98 14.33 8.10 16.83
C GLY A 98 13.49 6.83 16.81
N PHE A 99 13.25 6.28 18.00
CA PHE A 99 12.52 5.02 18.19
C PHE A 99 11.07 5.14 17.73
N GLU A 100 10.37 6.20 18.15
CA GLU A 100 8.94 6.42 17.87
C GLU A 100 8.68 6.55 16.37
N THR A 101 9.44 7.39 15.66
CA THR A 101 9.33 7.51 14.19
C THR A 101 9.60 6.17 13.51
N SER A 102 10.65 5.45 13.93
CA SER A 102 10.99 4.14 13.36
C SER A 102 9.83 3.16 13.52
N LEU A 103 9.17 3.18 14.69
CA LEU A 103 8.03 2.33 15.00
C LEU A 103 6.79 2.73 14.17
N VAL A 104 6.47 4.02 14.11
CA VAL A 104 5.34 4.54 13.31
C VAL A 104 5.49 4.14 11.85
N VAL A 105 6.66 4.34 11.25
CA VAL A 105 6.91 4.00 9.85
C VAL A 105 6.84 2.49 9.63
N ALA A 106 7.37 1.68 10.56
CA ALA A 106 7.30 0.22 10.46
C ALA A 106 5.87 -0.31 10.55
N ILE A 107 5.06 0.16 11.51
CA ILE A 107 3.65 -0.23 11.64
C ILE A 107 2.86 0.24 10.41
N SER A 108 3.11 1.47 9.94
CA SER A 108 2.48 1.99 8.73
C SER A 108 2.77 1.10 7.52
N MET A 109 4.04 0.72 7.34
CA MET A 109 4.44 -0.16 6.24
C MET A 109 3.81 -1.55 6.35
N PHE A 110 3.73 -2.11 7.56
CA PHE A 110 3.09 -3.41 7.80
C PHE A 110 1.63 -3.41 7.35
N LEU A 111 0.87 -2.42 7.80
CA LEU A 111 -0.55 -2.27 7.44
C LEU A 111 -0.73 -1.98 5.94
N THR A 112 0.13 -1.15 5.36
CA THR A 112 0.14 -0.86 3.92
C THR A 112 0.39 -2.13 3.10
N ILE A 113 1.33 -2.98 3.49
CA ILE A 113 1.60 -4.25 2.78
C ILE A 113 0.38 -5.17 2.82
N ILE A 114 -0.25 -5.32 4.00
CA ILE A 114 -1.46 -6.14 4.15
C ILE A 114 -2.55 -5.64 3.21
N MET A 115 -2.84 -4.35 3.28
CA MET A 115 -3.88 -3.75 2.45
C MET A 115 -3.55 -3.86 0.97
N ALA A 116 -2.32 -3.56 0.58
CA ALA A 116 -1.88 -3.60 -0.81
C ALA A 116 -2.04 -4.99 -1.42
N LYS A 117 -1.64 -6.05 -0.72
CA LYS A 117 -1.77 -7.42 -1.22
C LYS A 117 -3.22 -7.87 -1.30
N VAL A 118 -4.06 -7.51 -0.32
CA VAL A 118 -5.50 -7.82 -0.37
C VAL A 118 -6.17 -7.09 -1.55
N ILE A 119 -5.92 -5.78 -1.70
CA ILE A 119 -6.46 -4.98 -2.79
C ILE A 119 -5.96 -5.54 -4.13
N GLY A 120 -4.65 -5.76 -4.27
CA GLY A 120 -4.05 -6.32 -5.48
C GLY A 120 -4.62 -7.69 -5.85
N GLY A 121 -4.94 -8.53 -4.87
CA GLY A 121 -5.56 -9.83 -5.12
C GLY A 121 -7.03 -9.77 -5.51
N VAL A 122 -7.79 -8.81 -4.95
CA VAL A 122 -9.25 -8.72 -5.12
C VAL A 122 -9.65 -7.93 -6.36
N LEU A 123 -8.96 -6.82 -6.65
CA LEU A 123 -9.34 -5.90 -7.72
C LEU A 123 -9.43 -6.57 -9.10
N PRO A 124 -8.48 -7.44 -9.50
CA PRO A 124 -8.57 -8.17 -10.77
C PRO A 124 -9.78 -9.09 -10.87
N LEU A 125 -10.19 -9.72 -9.75
CA LEU A 125 -11.36 -10.61 -9.71
C LEU A 125 -12.65 -9.79 -9.88
N ILE A 126 -12.74 -8.64 -9.19
CA ILE A 126 -13.87 -7.72 -9.35
C ILE A 126 -13.94 -7.24 -10.80
N ALA A 127 -12.82 -6.82 -11.40
CA ALA A 127 -12.78 -6.41 -12.80
C ALA A 127 -13.29 -7.51 -13.74
N LYS A 128 -12.84 -8.76 -13.57
CA LYS A 128 -13.33 -9.93 -14.32
C LYS A 128 -14.84 -10.10 -14.18
N SER A 129 -15.38 -10.00 -12.97
CA SER A 129 -16.82 -10.14 -12.71
C SER A 129 -17.66 -9.07 -13.42
N MET A 130 -17.10 -7.87 -13.59
CA MET A 130 -17.71 -6.75 -14.32
C MET A 130 -17.47 -6.81 -15.83
N LYS A 131 -16.82 -7.87 -16.34
CA LYS A 131 -16.42 -8.03 -17.75
C LYS A 131 -15.46 -6.92 -18.24
N ILE A 132 -14.69 -6.35 -17.32
CA ILE A 132 -13.62 -5.39 -17.60
C ILE A 132 -12.29 -6.14 -17.66
N ASP A 133 -11.40 -5.79 -18.59
CA ASP A 133 -10.05 -6.35 -18.66
C ASP A 133 -9.28 -6.06 -17.35
N PRO A 134 -8.94 -7.11 -16.56
CA PRO A 134 -8.22 -6.95 -15.31
C PRO A 134 -6.85 -6.28 -15.48
N ALA A 135 -6.18 -6.47 -16.62
CA ALA A 135 -4.85 -5.91 -16.86
C ALA A 135 -4.89 -4.39 -17.04
N ILE A 136 -5.95 -3.86 -17.66
CA ILE A 136 -6.13 -2.43 -17.90
C ILE A 136 -6.49 -1.70 -16.59
N MET A 137 -7.32 -2.33 -15.77
CA MET A 137 -7.85 -1.69 -14.55
C MET A 137 -6.88 -1.77 -13.38
N ALA A 138 -6.19 -2.91 -13.22
CA ALA A 138 -5.43 -3.20 -12.01
C ALA A 138 -4.31 -2.18 -11.77
N SER A 139 -3.47 -1.90 -12.76
CA SER A 139 -2.22 -1.18 -12.47
C SER A 139 -2.43 0.26 -11.94
N PRO A 140 -3.18 1.15 -12.59
CA PRO A 140 -3.31 2.53 -12.09
C PRO A 140 -4.25 2.66 -10.88
N LEU A 141 -5.26 1.80 -10.78
CA LEU A 141 -6.25 1.90 -9.72
C LEU A 141 -5.71 1.32 -8.40
N ILE A 142 -4.91 0.25 -8.46
CA ILE A 142 -4.24 -0.31 -7.29
C ILE A 142 -3.33 0.74 -6.66
N THR A 143 -2.45 1.37 -7.44
CA THR A 143 -1.52 2.36 -6.88
C THR A 143 -2.27 3.54 -6.28
N THR A 144 -3.32 4.05 -6.94
CA THR A 144 -4.14 5.15 -6.39
C THR A 144 -4.73 4.83 -5.02
N ILE A 145 -5.37 3.66 -4.88
CA ILE A 145 -6.03 3.27 -3.64
C ILE A 145 -4.99 2.99 -2.55
N VAL A 146 -3.93 2.27 -2.89
CA VAL A 146 -2.88 1.88 -1.95
C VAL A 146 -2.10 3.08 -1.47
N ASP A 147 -1.72 4.01 -2.34
CA ASP A 147 -0.98 5.22 -1.97
C ASP A 147 -1.81 6.11 -1.05
N THR A 148 -3.08 6.33 -1.42
CA THR A 148 -4.03 7.10 -0.61
C THR A 148 -4.18 6.50 0.78
N ALA A 149 -4.38 5.19 0.87
CA ALA A 149 -4.56 4.53 2.14
C ALA A 149 -3.27 4.46 2.97
N ALA A 150 -2.11 4.26 2.33
CA ALA A 150 -0.80 4.26 2.98
C ALA A 150 -0.53 5.62 3.66
N LEU A 151 -0.81 6.72 2.96
CA LEU A 151 -0.67 8.07 3.51
C LEU A 151 -1.64 8.32 4.67
N ILE A 152 -2.89 7.89 4.55
CA ILE A 152 -3.87 8.02 5.65
C ILE A 152 -3.41 7.25 6.88
N ILE A 153 -2.99 5.99 6.73
CA ILE A 153 -2.48 5.17 7.83
C ILE A 153 -1.27 5.85 8.47
N TYR A 154 -0.32 6.29 7.64
CA TYR A 154 0.92 6.87 8.10
C TYR A 154 0.73 8.16 8.89
N PHE A 155 -0.06 9.10 8.37
CA PHE A 155 -0.31 10.34 9.08
C PHE A 155 -1.16 10.14 10.33
N GLN A 156 -2.17 9.25 10.30
CA GLN A 156 -2.95 8.93 11.50
C GLN A 156 -2.07 8.34 12.60
N LEU A 157 -1.18 7.40 12.27
CA LEU A 157 -0.24 6.85 13.24
C LEU A 157 0.77 7.90 13.71
N SER A 158 1.19 8.82 12.83
CA SER A 158 2.07 9.92 13.23
C SER A 158 1.41 10.83 14.27
N VAL A 159 0.15 11.21 14.06
CA VAL A 159 -0.63 12.01 15.01
C VAL A 159 -0.78 11.29 16.35
N ILE A 160 -1.15 10.01 16.32
CA ILE A 160 -1.42 9.22 17.54
C ILE A 160 -0.15 8.97 18.36
N PHE A 161 0.97 8.63 17.71
CA PHE A 161 2.18 8.20 18.42
C PHE A 161 3.15 9.35 18.69
N LEU A 162 3.26 10.31 17.77
CA LEU A 162 4.20 11.44 17.91
C LEU A 162 3.54 12.66 18.56
N HIS A 163 2.22 12.63 18.78
CA HIS A 163 1.44 13.71 19.42
C HIS A 163 1.59 15.06 18.69
N ILE A 164 1.55 15.01 17.35
CA ILE A 164 1.64 16.15 16.44
C ILE A 164 0.41 16.30 15.56
#